data_AF-A0A8X6S447-F1
#
_entry.id   AF-A0A8X6S447-F1
#
_cell.length_a   1.000
_cell.length_b   1.000
_cell.length_c   1.000
_cell.angle_alpha   90.00
_cell.angle_beta   90.00
_cell.angle_gamma   90.00
#
_symmetry.space_group_name_H-M   'P 1'
#
loop_
_entity.id
_entity.type
_entity.pdbx_description
1 polymer ?
#
loop_
_entity_poly.entity_id
_entity_poly.type
_entity_poly.pdbx_seq_one_letter_code
_entity_poly.pdbx_strand_id
1 'polypeptide(L)'
;MLVPDEPLSLSYRVIAVSVDRDPITVSRIWNGWLQNSNMECRAISQLSPTTSRREDRHVTRMVIMDREATSQALSHELKSFT
;
A
#
# COMPACT_ATOMS: atom_id res chain seq x y z
N MET A 1 -25.52 0.35 -33.61
CA MET A 1 -24.36 -0.55 -33.51
C MET A 1 -23.27 0.21 -32.78
N LEU A 2 -23.01 -0.15 -31.52
CA LEU A 2 -21.92 0.42 -30.75
C LEU A 2 -20.63 -0.24 -31.25
N VAL A 3 -19.72 0.56 -31.80
CA VAL A 3 -18.35 0.13 -32.07
C VAL A 3 -17.73 -0.20 -30.71
N PRO A 4 -17.20 -1.42 -30.50
CA PRO A 4 -16.50 -1.70 -29.25
C PRO A 4 -15.28 -0.77 -29.20
N ASP A 5 -15.13 -0.03 -28.10
CA ASP A 5 -13.95 0.78 -27.82
C ASP A 5 -12.72 -0.11 -27.97
N GLU A 6 -12.04 0.00 -29.13
CA GLU A 6 -10.67 -0.45 -29.28
C GLU A 6 -9.89 0.16 -28.12
N PRO A 7 -9.18 -0.63 -27.28
CA PRO A 7 -8.27 -0.04 -26.32
C PRO A 7 -7.27 0.77 -27.14
N LEU A 8 -7.39 2.10 -27.09
CA LEU A 8 -6.48 3.03 -27.76
C LEU A 8 -5.08 2.47 -27.57
N SER A 9 -4.46 1.98 -28.64
CA SER A 9 -3.14 1.37 -28.59
C SER A 9 -2.12 2.49 -28.41
N LEU A 10 -2.18 3.14 -27.24
CA LEU A 10 -1.27 4.18 -26.82
C LEU A 10 0.10 3.52 -26.71
N SER A 11 0.98 3.88 -27.62
CA SER A 11 2.38 3.46 -27.56
C SER A 11 2.94 3.81 -26.18
N TYR A 12 3.71 2.92 -25.57
CA TYR A 12 4.38 3.17 -24.28
C TYR A 12 5.18 4.47 -24.26
N ARG A 13 5.64 4.95 -25.43
CA ARG A 13 6.30 6.25 -25.60
C ARG A 13 5.39 7.44 -25.31
N VAL A 14 4.13 7.38 -25.73
CA VAL A 14 3.16 8.46 -25.49
C VAL A 14 2.80 8.53 -24.00
N ILE A 15 2.58 7.37 -23.39
CA ILE A 15 2.32 7.29 -21.94
C ILE A 15 3.52 7.80 -21.16
N ALA A 16 4.73 7.37 -21.52
CA ALA A 16 6.00 7.79 -20.94
C ALA A 16 6.19 9.31 -20.91
N VAL A 17 5.91 9.99 -22.03
CA VAL A 17 5.97 11.46 -22.11
C VAL A 17 4.95 12.10 -21.17
N SER A 18 3.72 11.58 -21.13
CA SER A 18 2.65 12.15 -20.28
C SER A 18 2.92 12.02 -18.79
N VAL A 19 3.66 10.99 -18.36
CA VAL A 19 3.96 10.75 -16.95
C VAL A 19 5.40 11.06 -16.56
N ASP A 20 6.18 11.66 -17.47
CA ASP A 20 7.61 11.96 -17.32
C ASP A 20 8.42 10.75 -16.81
N ARG A 21 8.24 9.60 -17.48
CA ARG A 21 8.96 8.36 -17.17
C ARG A 21 9.57 7.76 -18.41
N ASP A 22 10.59 6.92 -18.22
CA ASP A 22 11.19 6.17 -19.30
C ASP A 22 10.21 5.13 -19.90
N PRO A 23 10.13 4.98 -21.24
CA PRO A 23 9.24 4.01 -21.89
C PRO A 23 9.47 2.54 -21.48
N ILE A 24 10.68 2.15 -21.09
CA ILE A 24 10.98 0.81 -20.59
C ILE A 24 10.34 0.62 -19.21
N THR A 25 10.38 1.64 -18.34
CA THR A 25 9.70 1.61 -17.04
C THR A 25 8.19 1.47 -17.21
N VAL A 26 7.59 2.25 -18.12
CA VAL A 26 6.15 2.15 -18.41
C VAL A 26 5.78 0.78 -18.95
N SER A 27 6.54 0.24 -19.91
CA SER A 27 6.34 -1.11 -20.45
C SER A 27 6.45 -2.19 -19.36
N ARG A 28 7.41 -2.08 -18.45
CA ARG A 28 7.57 -3.02 -17.33
C ARG A 28 6.39 -2.97 -16.36
N ILE A 29 5.89 -1.78 -16.04
CA ILE A 29 4.72 -1.62 -15.16
C ILE A 29 3.48 -2.20 -15.83
N TRP A 30 3.24 -1.86 -17.10
CA TRP A 30 2.08 -2.35 -17.84
C TRP A 30 2.10 -3.87 -18.02
N ASN A 31 3.23 -4.44 -18.43
CA ASN A 31 3.38 -5.89 -18.54
C ASN A 31 3.29 -6.57 -17.17
N GLY A 32 3.83 -5.94 -16.12
CA GLY A 32 3.68 -6.41 -14.75
C GLY A 32 2.22 -6.41 -14.29
N TRP A 33 1.42 -5.45 -14.73
CA TRP A 33 -0.02 -5.36 -14.44
C TRP A 33 -0.82 -6.39 -15.24
N LEU A 34 -0.53 -6.55 -16.53
CA LEU A 34 -1.17 -7.54 -17.41
C LEU A 34 -0.89 -8.98 -16.97
N GLN A 35 0.34 -9.26 -16.51
CA GLN A 35 0.73 -10.57 -16.01
C GLN A 35 0.22 -10.86 -14.59
N ASN A 36 0.03 -9.82 -13.77
CA ASN A 36 -0.40 -9.96 -12.38
C ASN A 36 -1.71 -9.20 -12.16
N SER A 37 -2.78 -9.55 -12.86
CA SER A 37 -4.15 -9.00 -12.69
C SER A 37 -4.71 -9.04 -11.26
N ASN A 38 -3.94 -9.57 -10.30
CA ASN A 38 -4.08 -9.43 -8.86
C ASN A 38 -2.82 -8.81 -8.24
N MET A 39 -2.58 -7.52 -8.47
CA MET A 39 -1.67 -6.78 -7.59
C MET A 39 -2.35 -6.61 -6.23
N GLU A 40 -2.32 -7.66 -5.40
CA GLU A 40 -1.96 -7.40 -4.00
C GLU A 40 -0.65 -6.61 -4.09
N CYS A 41 -0.69 -5.35 -3.68
CA CYS A 41 0.50 -4.52 -3.55
C CYS A 41 1.58 -5.40 -2.91
N ARG A 42 2.59 -5.82 -3.69
CA ARG A 42 3.66 -6.66 -3.14
C ARG A 42 4.22 -5.89 -1.97
N ALA A 43 3.91 -6.34 -0.76
CA ALA A 43 4.43 -5.75 0.46
C ALA A 43 5.94 -5.81 0.31
N ILE A 44 6.56 -4.66 0.10
CA ILE A 44 8.00 -4.50 0.14
C ILE A 44 8.40 -5.06 1.50
N SER A 45 9.07 -6.21 1.47
CA SER A 45 9.68 -6.93 2.60
C SER A 45 9.15 -6.50 3.96
N GLN A 46 8.16 -7.22 4.52
CA GLN A 46 7.59 -6.89 5.83
C GLN A 46 8.73 -6.61 6.83
N LEU A 47 8.90 -5.33 7.19
CA LEU A 47 9.76 -4.94 8.29
C LEU A 47 9.29 -5.74 9.51
N SER A 48 10.23 -6.27 10.31
CA SER A 48 9.86 -6.96 11.54
C SER A 48 8.92 -6.07 12.36
N PRO A 49 7.73 -6.56 12.74
CA PRO A 49 6.78 -5.75 13.48
C PRO A 49 7.44 -5.24 14.77
N THR A 50 7.37 -3.94 15.01
CA THR A 50 7.85 -3.32 16.26
C THR A 50 6.94 -3.64 17.44
N THR A 51 5.73 -4.15 17.21
CA THR A 51 4.77 -4.55 18.23
C THR A 51 4.27 -5.97 18.01
N SER A 52 3.98 -6.68 19.09
CA SER A 52 3.34 -8.00 19.04
C SER A 52 1.83 -7.91 18.88
N ARG A 53 1.18 -8.97 18.36
CA ARG A 53 -0.29 -9.06 18.29
C ARG A 53 -0.99 -8.91 19.65
N ARG A 54 -0.27 -9.13 20.75
CA ARG A 54 -0.78 -8.96 22.11
C ARG A 54 -0.76 -7.47 22.50
N GLU A 55 0.33 -6.78 22.19
CA GLU A 55 0.50 -5.33 22.34
C GLU A 55 -0.53 -4.56 21.50
N ASP A 56 -0.75 -4.94 20.24
CA ASP A 56 -1.75 -4.28 19.38
C ASP A 56 -3.17 -4.35 19.98
N ARG A 57 -3.53 -5.53 20.52
CA ARG A 57 -4.81 -5.74 21.20
C ARG A 57 -4.90 -4.99 22.53
N HIS A 58 -3.77 -4.71 23.17
CA HIS A 58 -3.74 -3.92 24.38
C HIS A 58 -3.97 -2.43 24.06
N VAL A 59 -3.22 -1.87 23.09
CA VAL A 59 -3.41 -0.49 22.60
C VAL A 59 -4.84 -0.27 22.09
N THR A 60 -5.38 -1.22 21.32
CA THR A 60 -6.77 -1.13 20.82
C THR A 60 -7.76 -1.01 21.98
N ARG A 61 -7.60 -1.81 23.04
CA ARG A 61 -8.47 -1.72 24.23
C ARG A 61 -8.31 -0.39 24.96
N MET A 62 -7.09 0.11 25.08
CA MET A 62 -6.83 1.41 25.70
C MET A 62 -7.55 2.53 24.97
N VAL A 63 -7.44 2.61 23.64
CA VAL A 63 -8.10 3.65 22.84
C VAL A 63 -9.63 3.52 22.89
N ILE A 64 -10.16 2.30 23.04
CA ILE A 64 -11.59 2.07 23.24
C ILE A 64 -12.05 2.59 24.62
N MET A 65 -11.25 2.37 25.66
CA MET A 65 -11.58 2.78 27.03
C MET A 65 -11.35 4.28 27.27
N ASP A 66 -10.31 4.84 26.70
CA ASP A 66 -9.94 6.25 26.76
C ASP A 66 -9.67 6.75 25.34
N ARG A 67 -10.69 7.40 24.76
CA ARG A 67 -10.62 7.96 23.40
C ARG A 67 -9.73 9.19 23.29
N GLU A 68 -9.36 9.80 24.42
CA GLU A 68 -8.47 10.96 24.47
C GLU A 68 -7.01 10.56 24.74
N ALA A 69 -6.75 9.25 24.91
CA ALA A 69 -5.42 8.71 25.14
C ALA A 69 -4.44 9.19 24.05
N THR A 70 -3.42 9.93 24.49
CA THR A 70 -2.38 10.44 23.59
C THR A 70 -1.43 9.32 23.16
N SER A 71 -0.80 9.47 21.99
CA SER A 71 0.21 8.52 21.51
C SER A 71 1.35 8.31 22.53
N GLN A 72 1.71 9.35 23.28
CA GLN A 72 2.71 9.26 24.34
C GLN A 72 2.25 8.37 25.50
N ALA A 73 1.00 8.54 25.95
CA ALA A 73 0.41 7.70 27.00
C ALA A 73 0.33 6.23 26.55
N LEU A 74 -0.14 5.98 25.32
CA LEU A 74 -0.20 4.63 24.73
C LEU A 74 1.19 3.98 24.64
N SER A 75 2.22 4.74 24.23
CA SER A 75 3.59 4.23 24.13
C SER A 75 4.21 3.92 25.50
N HIS A 76 3.93 4.76 26.51
CA HIS A 76 4.38 4.51 27.88
C HIS A 76 3.79 3.21 28.43
N GLU A 77 2.48 3.04 28.28
CA GLU A 77 1.75 1.85 28.74
C GLU A 77 2.21 0.58 28.01
N LEU A 78 2.50 0.70 26.71
CA LEU A 78 3.03 -0.43 25.94
C LEU A 78 4.39 -0.92 26.45
N LYS A 79 5.25 0.01 26.90
CA LYS A 79 6.56 -0.32 27.50
C LYS A 79 6.45 -0.97 28.87
N SER A 80 5.41 -0.65 29.65
CA SER A 80 5.14 -1.31 30.93
C SER A 80 4.43 -2.67 30.78
N PHE A 81 3.89 -2.95 29.60
CA PHE A 81 3.17 -4.19 29.29
C PHE A 81 4.08 -5.30 28.74
N THR A 82 5.31 -4.96 28.33
CA THR A 82 6.36 -5.88 27.84
C THR A 82 7.22 -6.40 28.97
#